data_AF-A0A968MV16-F1
#
_entry.id   AF-A0A968MV16-F1
#
_cell.length_a   1.000
_cell.length_b   1.000
_cell.length_c   1.000
_cell.angle_alpha   90.00
_cell.angle_beta   90.00
_cell.angle_gamma   90.00
#
_symmetry.space_group_name_H-M   'P 1'
#
loop_
_entity.id
_entity.type
_entity.pdbx_description
1 polymer ?
#
loop_
_entity_poly.entity_id
_entity_poly.type
_entity_poly.pdbx_seq_one_letter_code
_entity_poly.pdbx_strand_id
1 'polypeptide(L)' 'MNGFELIEKLNFIPLIVFTTAYDQFALKAFETNSIDYLLKPIEEERFNLTIKKIATHPNRRVC' A
#
# COMPACT_ATOMS: atom_id res chain seq x y z
N MET A 1 11.43 -9.39 11.26
CA MET A 1 11.40 -8.80 9.91
C MET A 1 10.00 -8.29 9.65
N ASN A 2 9.81 -6.96 9.66
CA ASN A 2 8.52 -6.31 9.45
C ASN A 2 8.33 -5.92 7.97
N GLY A 3 7.09 -5.67 7.55
CA GLY A 3 6.79 -5.22 6.17
C GLY A 3 7.52 -3.94 5.77
N PHE A 4 7.84 -3.07 6.73
CA PHE A 4 8.61 -1.85 6.52
C PHE A 4 10.09 -2.10 6.21
N GLU A 5 10.74 -2.98 6.98
CA GLU A 5 12.15 -3.36 6.76
C GLU A 5 12.37 -4.08 5.42
N LEU A 6 11.33 -4.74 4.90
CA LEU A 6 11.36 -5.35 3.58
C LEU A 6 11.47 -4.28 2.48
N ILE A 7 10.76 -3.16 2.63
CA ILE A 7 10.74 -2.08 1.65
C ILE A 7 12.08 -1.35 1.60
N GLU A 8 12.71 -1.12 2.76
CA GLU A 8 14.04 -0.51 2.84
C GLU A 8 15.12 -1.33 2.13
N LYS A 9 14.91 -2.64 1.96
CA LYS A 9 15.83 -3.55 1.27
C LYS A 9 15.55 -3.67 -0.23
N LEU A 10 14.47 -3.07 -0.75
CA LEU A 10 14.15 -3.12 -2.17
C LEU A 10 14.90 -2.01 -2.93
N ASN A 11 15.63 -2.40 -3.97
CA ASN A 11 16.36 -1.47 -4.85
C ASN A 11 15.44 -0.64 -5.77
N PHE A 12 14.15 -0.98 -5.84
CA PHE A 12 13.13 -0.24 -6.57
C PHE A 12 11.89 -0.13 -5.68
N ILE A 13 11.12 0.94 -5.86
CA ILE A 13 9.92 1.20 -5.06
C ILE A 13 8.71 0.75 -5.89
N PRO A 14 8.13 -0.44 -5.64
CA PRO A 14 6.89 -0.84 -6.29
C PRO A 14 5.70 -0.06 -5.75
N LEU A 15 4.55 -0.24 -6.40
CA LEU A 15 3.27 0.17 -5.87
C LEU A 15 2.94 -0.68 -4.63
N ILE A 16 2.90 -0.07 -3.45
CA ILE A 16 2.71 -0.77 -2.17
C ILE A 16 1.35 -0.41 -1.57
N VAL A 17 0.60 -1.44 -1.15
CA VAL A 17 -0.62 -1.29 -0.36
C VAL A 17 -0.45 -2.09 0.92
N PHE A 18 -0.63 -1.43 2.07
CA PHE A 18 -0.54 -2.08 3.37
C PHE A 18 -1.91 -2.58 3.82
N THR A 19 -1.94 -3.74 4.48
CA THR A 19 -3.16 -4.23 5.13
C THR A 19 -2.86 -4.67 6.56
N THR A 20 -3.71 -4.32 7.52
CA THR A 20 -3.53 -4.73 8.93
C THR A 20 -4.85 -4.68 9.69
N ALA A 21 -4.93 -5.40 10.80
CA ALA A 21 -6.10 -5.44 11.68
C ALA A 21 -6.06 -4.39 12.80
N TYR A 22 -5.06 -3.50 12.78
CA TYR A 22 -4.80 -2.54 13.87
C TYR A 22 -4.64 -1.13 13.32
N ASP A 23 -5.49 -0.20 13.75
CA ASP A 23 -5.50 1.20 13.28
C ASP A 23 -4.19 1.94 13.57
N GLN A 24 -3.48 1.57 14.62
CA GLN A 24 -2.25 2.23 15.08
C GLN A 24 -1.12 2.20 14.03
N PHE A 25 -1.15 1.23 13.11
CA PHE A 25 -0.15 1.11 12.04
C PHE A 25 -0.53 1.88 10.77
N ALA A 26 -1.74 2.47 10.72
CA ALA A 26 -2.22 3.23 9.56
C ALA A 26 -1.41 4.51 9.39
N LEU A 27 -1.23 5.23 10.50
CA LEU A 27 -0.43 6.46 10.54
C LEU A 27 1.01 6.21 10.11
N LYS A 28 1.58 5.07 10.51
CA LYS A 28 2.95 4.69 10.16
C LYS A 28 3.09 4.30 8.68
N ALA A 29 2.06 3.71 8.10
CA ALA A 29 2.02 3.38 6.69
C ALA A 29 1.93 4.62 5.78
N PHE A 30 1.35 5.73 6.25
CA PHE A 30 1.35 7.01 5.54
C PHE A 30 2.74 7.63 5.39
N GLU A 31 3.66 7.38 6.34
CA GLU A 31 5.04 7.89 6.26
C GLU A 31 5.87 7.13 5.23
N THR A 32 5.58 5.85 5.03
CA THR A 32 6.11 5.09 3.91
C THR A 32 5.38 5.47 2.63
N ASN A 33 6.11 5.60 1.53
CA ASN A 33 5.66 5.98 0.17
C ASN A 33 4.64 5.01 -0.48
N SER A 34 3.63 4.60 0.27
CA SER A 34 2.59 3.63 -0.08
C SER A 34 1.41 4.32 -0.74
N ILE A 35 0.70 3.58 -1.59
CA ILE A 35 -0.42 4.11 -2.39
C ILE A 35 -1.71 4.11 -1.60
N ASP A 36 -1.90 3.09 -0.77
CA ASP A 36 -3.10 2.93 0.02
C ASP A 36 -2.87 2.04 1.24
N TYR A 37 -3.81 2.11 2.16
CA TYR A 37 -3.82 1.35 3.39
C TYR A 37 -5.24 0.79 3.64
N LEU A 38 -5.32 -0.51 3.93
CA LEU A 38 -6.57 -1.22 4.16
C LEU A 38 -6.62 -1.79 5.57
N LEU A 39 -7.69 -1.51 6.30
CA LEU A 39 -7.96 -2.17 7.57
C LEU A 39 -8.61 -3.54 7.33
N LYS A 40 -8.27 -4.53 8.16
CA LYS A 40 -9.01 -5.78 8.24
C LYS A 40 -10.16 -5.66 9.24
N PRO A 41 -11.35 -6.20 8.95
CA PRO A 41 -11.71 -6.89 7.70
C PRO A 41 -11.79 -5.92 6.51
N ILE A 42 -11.25 -6.35 5.36
CA ILE A 42 -11.20 -5.49 4.17
C ILE A 42 -12.57 -5.47 3.53
N GLU A 43 -13.18 -4.28 3.48
CA GLU A 43 -14.43 -4.06 2.77
C GLU A 43 -14.21 -4.13 1.25
N GLU A 44 -15.11 -4.81 0.54
CA GLU A 44 -15.01 -5.00 -0.92
C GLU A 44 -15.04 -3.66 -1.68
N GLU A 45 -15.86 -2.71 -1.23
CA GLU A 45 -15.89 -1.36 -1.79
C GLU A 45 -14.52 -0.69 -1.66
N ARG A 46 -13.90 -0.78 -0.47
CA ARG A 46 -12.58 -0.22 -0.20
C ARG A 46 -11.50 -0.87 -1.07
N PHE A 47 -11.55 -2.19 -1.22
CA PHE A 47 -10.64 -2.92 -2.10
C PHE A 47 -10.77 -2.45 -3.56
N ASN A 48 -12.00 -2.33 -4.07
CA ASN A 48 -12.27 -1.86 -5.43
C ASN A 48 -11.78 -0.42 -5.67
N LEU A 49 -11.90 0.46 -4.67
CA LEU A 49 -11.36 1.81 -4.74
C LEU A 49 -9.83 1.80 -4.83
N THR A 50 -9.15 1.00 -4.01
CA THR A 50 -7.69 0.85 -4.06
C THR A 50 -7.22 0.33 -5.41
N ILE A 51 -7.91 -0.67 -5.99
CA ILE A 51 -7.58 -1.21 -7.32
C ILE A 51 -7.76 -0.14 -8.40
N LYS A 52 -8.84 0.63 -8.36
CA LYS A 52 -9.03 1.78 -9.28
C LYS A 52 -7.91 2.79 -9.14
N LYS A 53 -7.48 3.10 -7.92
CA LYS A 53 -6.38 4.04 -7.63
C LYS A 53 -5.03 3.56 -8.16
N ILE A 54 -4.77 2.25 -8.09
CA ILE A 54 -3.59 1.60 -8.69
C ILE A 54 -3.67 1.68 -10.22
N ALA A 55 -4.83 1.40 -10.81
CA ALA A 55 -5.02 1.39 -12.25
C ALA A 55 -4.86 2.77 -12.88
N THR A 56 -5.26 3.84 -12.17
CA THR A 56 -5.10 5.24 -12.62
C THR A 56 -3.75 5.83 -12.26
N HIS A 57 -2.87 5.11 -11.54
CA HIS A 57 -1.59 5.66 -11.11
C HIS A 57 -0.67 5.86 -12.33
N PRO A 58 -0.22 7.09 -12.63
CA PRO A 58 0.47 7.44 -13.88
C PRO A 58 1.87 6.82 -14.02
N ASN A 59 2.35 6.10 -13.02
CA ASN A 59 3.68 5.50 -12.98
C ASN A 59 3.75 4.08 -13.57
N ARG A 60 2.89 3.78 -14.55
CA ARG A 60 3.07 2.62 -15.44
C ARG A 60 4.15 2.95 -16.48
N ARG A 61 5.40 3.13 -16.04
CA ARG A 61 6.54 2.97 -16.95
C ARG A 61 6.71 1.47 -17.19
N VAL A 62 5.89 0.96 -18.11
CA VAL A 62 6.22 -0.26 -18.84
C VAL A 62 7.39 0.16 -19.74
N CYS A 63 8.55 -0.46 -19.51
CA CYS A 63 9.71 -0.32 -20.37
C CYS A 63 9.38 -0.66 -21.83
#